data_AF-K8F3X3-F1
#
_entry.id   AF-K8F3X3-F1
#
_cell.length_a   1.000
_cell.length_b   1.000
_cell.length_c   1.000
_cell.angle_alpha   90.00
_cell.angle_beta   90.00
_cell.angle_gamma   90.00
#
_symmetry.space_group_name_H-M   'P 1'
#
loop_
_entity.id
_entity.type
_entity.pdbx_description
1 polymer ?
#
loop_
_entity_poly.entity_id
_entity_poly.type
_entity_poly.pdbx_seq_one_letter_code
_entity_poly.pdbx_strand_id
1 'polypeptide(L)'
;MLYRYCAQRAFGRWSLSSTIITSSSSSTSSFCSSSLRRSRRYFAISPSSSGGEEEQQQRRQREQRRHHHRPQKPSLKSIEKATLKWLDQFIIKKNVCPFAKNVRGGEGGEEEEEVLEAKKKKKKKKQTGIKIVVSEREQIEDVLEDFMRELKEIEYDSDEEGITKTVLFVISPTCEFVNDFDSFLDFANVIDDAALQNGDYRGESVLDQLDLRGKVQVVAFHPDFVFAGEKLGDPGAFTNKSPYPLLHILREKDVTEAVRSHPDVKSIPKANVERMREIGNESLKKMLDGLRSL
;
A
#
# COMPACT_ATOMS: atom_id res chain seq x y z
N MET A 1 18.03 -0.80 -12.68
CA MET A 1 18.69 -0.14 -11.53
C MET A 1 17.78 0.97 -10.99
N LEU A 2 16.48 0.67 -10.78
CA LEU A 2 15.39 1.65 -10.65
C LEU A 2 14.76 1.74 -9.25
N TYR A 3 15.12 0.86 -8.31
CA TYR A 3 14.41 0.75 -7.03
C TYR A 3 14.87 1.73 -5.94
N ARG A 4 15.64 2.77 -6.25
CA ARG A 4 16.30 3.61 -5.22
C ARG A 4 15.44 4.71 -4.59
N TYR A 5 14.22 4.98 -5.08
CA TYR A 5 13.56 6.27 -4.80
C TYR A 5 12.32 6.23 -3.87
N CYS A 6 11.61 5.11 -3.71
CA CYS A 6 10.36 5.12 -2.92
C CYS A 6 10.56 5.34 -1.42
N ALA A 7 11.66 4.86 -0.83
CA ALA A 7 11.93 5.02 0.61
C ALA A 7 12.22 6.48 1.01
N GLN A 8 12.77 7.28 0.08
CA GLN A 8 13.13 8.67 0.37
C GLN A 8 11.94 9.63 0.30
N ARG A 9 10.79 9.30 -0.29
CA ARG A 9 9.65 10.25 -0.37
C ARG A 9 8.62 10.11 0.75
N ALA A 10 8.45 8.91 1.31
CA ALA A 10 7.61 8.72 2.50
C ALA A 10 8.12 9.53 3.72
N PHE A 11 9.43 9.86 3.75
CA PHE A 11 10.05 10.56 4.88
C PHE A 11 11.02 11.69 4.52
N GLY A 12 11.52 11.80 3.29
CA GLY A 12 12.60 12.71 2.90
C GLY A 12 12.18 14.04 2.27
N ARG A 13 10.89 14.36 2.17
CA ARG A 13 10.44 15.71 1.76
C ARG A 13 10.64 16.79 2.84
N TRP A 14 11.39 16.43 3.89
CA TRP A 14 11.57 17.17 5.14
C TRP A 14 12.97 17.79 5.31
N SER A 15 13.79 17.72 4.26
CA SER A 15 15.02 18.51 4.15
C SER A 15 14.97 19.35 2.88
N LEU A 16 14.73 20.66 3.02
CA LEU A 16 15.02 21.61 1.95
C LEU A 16 16.45 22.14 2.09
N SER A 17 17.17 22.05 0.96
CA SER A 17 18.03 23.06 0.34
C SER A 17 19.54 22.78 0.18
N SER A 18 19.90 22.71 -1.12
CA SER A 18 21.11 23.18 -1.83
C SER A 18 22.49 22.54 -1.56
N THR A 19 23.08 21.90 -2.58
CA THR A 19 24.20 22.48 -3.39
C THR A 19 24.50 21.58 -4.60
N ILE A 20 24.53 22.20 -5.77
CA ILE A 20 24.89 21.65 -7.09
C ILE A 20 26.42 21.54 -7.18
N ILE A 21 26.96 20.35 -7.48
CA ILE A 21 28.29 20.21 -8.10
C ILE A 21 28.20 19.19 -9.23
N THR A 22 28.55 19.65 -10.43
CA THR A 22 28.63 18.94 -11.69
C THR A 22 29.99 18.23 -11.83
N SER A 23 30.00 17.01 -12.38
CA SER A 23 31.14 16.54 -13.18
C SER A 23 30.75 15.38 -14.09
N SER A 24 30.97 15.61 -15.38
CA SER A 24 30.84 14.74 -16.55
C SER A 24 31.87 13.61 -16.62
N SER A 25 31.50 12.47 -17.20
CA SER A 25 32.34 11.80 -18.22
C SER A 25 31.59 10.67 -18.94
N SER A 26 31.56 10.80 -20.26
CA SER A 26 31.19 9.88 -21.32
C SER A 26 32.02 8.59 -21.38
N SER A 27 31.46 7.49 -21.88
CA SER A 27 32.17 6.49 -22.70
C SER A 27 31.20 5.54 -23.44
N THR A 28 31.53 5.30 -24.70
CA THR A 28 30.82 4.58 -25.77
C THR A 28 31.36 3.16 -26.00
N SER A 29 30.53 2.20 -26.43
CA SER A 29 30.85 1.12 -27.40
C SER A 29 29.63 0.19 -27.58
N SER A 30 28.97 0.11 -28.74
CA SER A 30 29.29 -0.70 -29.93
C SER A 30 28.95 -2.21 -29.83
N PHE A 31 27.85 -2.58 -30.52
CA PHE A 31 27.66 -3.74 -31.42
C PHE A 31 28.28 -5.12 -31.08
N CYS A 32 27.46 -6.18 -31.07
CA CYS A 32 27.23 -7.06 -32.24
C CYS A 32 26.47 -8.35 -31.85
N SER A 33 25.48 -8.71 -32.68
CA SER A 33 24.71 -9.95 -32.65
C SER A 33 25.55 -11.19 -32.96
N SER A 34 25.19 -12.34 -32.39
CA SER A 34 25.13 -13.62 -33.14
C SER A 34 24.36 -14.72 -32.41
N SER A 35 23.55 -15.40 -33.20
CA SER A 35 22.67 -16.52 -32.89
C SER A 35 23.44 -17.83 -32.80
N LEU A 36 23.09 -18.72 -31.86
CA LEU A 36 23.46 -20.13 -31.93
C LEU A 36 22.36 -21.01 -31.33
N ARG A 37 21.61 -21.65 -32.25
CA ARG A 37 20.74 -22.79 -31.99
C ARG A 37 21.57 -23.96 -31.48
N ARG A 38 21.13 -24.62 -30.40
CA ARG A 38 21.60 -25.96 -30.02
C ARG A 38 20.43 -26.87 -29.73
N SER A 39 20.24 -27.82 -30.64
CA SER A 39 19.28 -28.92 -30.57
C SER A 39 19.74 -29.94 -29.50
N ARG A 40 18.86 -30.32 -28.57
CA ARG A 40 19.05 -31.45 -27.66
C ARG A 40 17.87 -32.41 -27.81
N ARG A 41 18.14 -33.56 -28.44
CA ARG A 41 17.27 -34.75 -28.45
C ARG A 41 17.31 -35.34 -27.03
N TYR A 42 16.15 -35.55 -26.43
CA TYR A 42 16.00 -36.40 -25.24
C TYR A 42 15.30 -37.69 -25.64
N PHE A 43 15.94 -38.81 -25.33
CA PHE A 43 15.39 -40.16 -25.43
C PHE A 43 14.18 -40.31 -24.51
N ALA A 44 13.06 -40.81 -25.04
CA ALA A 44 11.89 -41.18 -24.27
C ALA A 44 12.11 -42.54 -23.59
N ILE A 45 12.06 -42.57 -22.26
CA ILE A 45 11.93 -43.80 -21.46
C ILE A 45 10.45 -43.91 -21.09
N SER A 46 9.80 -44.99 -21.52
CA SER A 46 8.40 -45.29 -21.18
C SER A 46 8.26 -45.65 -19.70
N PRO A 47 7.30 -45.08 -18.95
CA PRO A 47 7.04 -45.51 -17.57
C PRO A 47 6.18 -46.77 -17.53
N SER A 48 6.58 -47.70 -16.65
CA SER A 48 5.85 -48.91 -16.24
C SER A 48 4.51 -48.56 -15.56
N SER A 49 3.45 -49.29 -15.91
CA SER A 49 2.05 -48.90 -15.72
C SER A 49 1.39 -49.32 -14.39
N SER A 50 2.12 -49.36 -13.27
CA SER A 50 1.51 -49.80 -11.99
C SER A 50 1.59 -48.79 -10.84
N GLY A 51 2.30 -47.67 -11.00
CA GLY A 51 2.35 -46.58 -9.98
C GLY A 51 1.59 -45.30 -10.37
N GLY A 52 1.17 -45.17 -11.63
CA GLY A 52 0.57 -43.93 -12.16
C GLY A 52 -0.89 -43.72 -11.79
N GLU A 53 -1.64 -44.80 -11.51
CA GLU A 53 -3.07 -44.71 -11.21
C GLU A 53 -3.33 -44.15 -9.81
N GLU A 54 -2.59 -44.61 -8.79
CA GLU A 54 -2.68 -44.05 -7.43
C GLU A 54 -2.23 -42.59 -7.37
N GLU A 55 -1.17 -42.23 -8.10
CA GLU A 55 -0.66 -40.85 -8.15
C GLU A 55 -1.63 -39.91 -8.89
N GLN A 56 -2.27 -40.40 -9.96
CA GLN A 56 -3.36 -39.68 -10.64
C GLN A 56 -4.61 -39.58 -9.77
N GLN A 57 -4.96 -40.60 -9.01
CA GLN A 57 -6.14 -40.59 -8.14
C GLN A 57 -5.92 -39.63 -6.95
N GLN A 58 -4.72 -39.59 -6.38
CA GLN A 58 -4.33 -38.61 -5.37
C GLN A 58 -4.29 -37.18 -5.93
N ARG A 59 -3.81 -36.98 -7.17
CA ARG A 59 -3.89 -35.67 -7.85
C ARG A 59 -5.34 -35.24 -8.07
N ARG A 60 -6.20 -36.11 -8.57
CA ARG A 60 -7.63 -35.84 -8.75
C ARG A 60 -8.33 -35.56 -7.42
N GLN A 61 -8.00 -36.29 -6.35
CA GLN A 61 -8.53 -36.02 -5.01
C GLN A 61 -8.01 -34.69 -4.44
N ARG A 62 -6.75 -34.31 -4.69
CA ARG A 62 -6.19 -32.99 -4.32
C ARG A 62 -6.82 -31.85 -5.12
N GLU A 63 -7.06 -32.06 -6.41
CA GLU A 63 -7.75 -31.11 -7.30
C GLU A 63 -9.22 -30.97 -6.91
N GLN A 64 -9.91 -32.08 -6.62
CA GLN A 64 -11.28 -32.05 -6.09
C GLN A 64 -11.30 -31.34 -4.73
N ARG A 65 -10.39 -31.63 -3.79
CA ARG A 65 -10.30 -30.90 -2.52
C ARG A 65 -10.02 -29.39 -2.71
N ARG A 66 -9.22 -29.01 -3.71
CA ARG A 66 -9.01 -27.60 -4.10
C ARG A 66 -10.28 -26.96 -4.66
N HIS A 67 -11.07 -27.70 -5.44
CA HIS A 67 -12.37 -27.23 -5.94
C HIS A 67 -13.43 -27.07 -4.82
N HIS A 68 -13.35 -27.86 -3.75
CA HIS A 68 -14.27 -27.78 -2.59
C HIS A 68 -13.88 -26.70 -1.56
N HIS A 69 -12.72 -26.05 -1.74
CA HIS A 69 -12.27 -24.94 -0.91
C HIS A 69 -11.68 -23.84 -1.79
N ARG A 70 -12.52 -23.28 -2.67
CA ARG A 70 -12.19 -21.99 -3.29
C ARG A 70 -12.19 -20.97 -2.15
N PRO A 71 -11.07 -20.31 -1.82
CA PRO A 71 -11.08 -19.23 -0.83
C PRO A 71 -12.13 -18.22 -1.29
N GLN A 72 -13.12 -17.97 -0.42
CA GLN A 72 -14.21 -17.05 -0.71
C GLN A 72 -13.60 -15.67 -0.98
N LYS A 73 -14.00 -15.02 -2.08
CA LYS A 73 -13.63 -13.64 -2.41
C LYS A 73 -14.03 -12.76 -1.20
N PRO A 74 -13.12 -11.97 -0.61
CA PRO A 74 -13.49 -11.11 0.51
C PRO A 74 -14.53 -10.10 0.04
N SER A 75 -15.58 -9.89 0.84
CA SER A 75 -16.61 -8.88 0.52
C SER A 75 -16.07 -7.46 0.77
N LEU A 76 -16.62 -6.46 0.08
CA LEU A 76 -16.30 -5.05 0.32
C LEU A 76 -16.34 -4.65 1.79
N LYS A 77 -17.41 -5.07 2.48
CA LYS A 77 -17.61 -4.76 3.89
C LYS A 77 -16.55 -5.40 4.78
N SER A 78 -16.05 -6.59 4.41
CA SER A 78 -14.93 -7.24 5.10
C SER A 78 -13.64 -6.46 4.90
N ILE A 79 -13.33 -6.05 3.66
CA ILE A 79 -12.13 -5.24 3.34
C ILE A 79 -12.15 -3.90 4.08
N GLU A 80 -13.27 -3.19 4.06
CA GLU A 80 -13.43 -1.91 4.77
C GLU A 80 -13.27 -2.11 6.28
N LYS A 81 -13.92 -3.13 6.86
CA LYS A 81 -13.82 -3.45 8.29
C LYS A 81 -12.39 -3.83 8.70
N ALA A 82 -11.69 -4.62 7.89
CA ALA A 82 -10.30 -4.99 8.11
C ALA A 82 -9.37 -3.78 8.03
N THR A 83 -9.60 -2.87 7.08
CA THR A 83 -8.84 -1.63 6.94
C THR A 83 -9.06 -0.69 8.13
N LEU A 84 -10.31 -0.56 8.60
CA LEU A 84 -10.63 0.19 9.82
C LEU A 84 -9.94 -0.40 11.05
N LYS A 85 -10.01 -1.72 11.24
CA LYS A 85 -9.32 -2.38 12.36
C LYS A 85 -7.81 -2.25 12.26
N TRP A 86 -7.23 -2.33 11.07
CA TRP A 86 -5.81 -2.06 10.85
C TRP A 86 -5.44 -0.64 11.28
N LEU A 87 -6.21 0.36 10.85
CA LEU A 87 -5.99 1.75 11.24
C LEU A 87 -6.03 1.91 12.78
N ASP A 88 -7.06 1.37 13.42
CA ASP A 88 -7.27 1.55 14.86
C ASP A 88 -6.24 0.75 15.70
N GLN A 89 -5.97 -0.52 15.35
CA GLN A 89 -5.12 -1.42 16.13
C GLN A 89 -3.63 -1.36 15.79
N PHE A 90 -3.30 -1.07 14.53
CA PHE A 90 -1.93 -1.02 14.05
C PHE A 90 -1.44 0.43 14.04
N ILE A 91 -2.05 1.29 13.24
CA ILE A 91 -1.53 2.65 13.02
C ILE A 91 -1.67 3.52 14.27
N ILE A 92 -2.85 3.54 14.90
CA ILE A 92 -3.14 4.39 16.07
C ILE A 92 -2.60 3.74 17.35
N LYS A 93 -3.02 2.52 17.70
CA LYS A 93 -2.64 1.89 18.98
C LYS A 93 -1.14 1.61 19.10
N LYS A 94 -0.41 1.35 18.00
CA LYS A 94 1.06 1.21 18.02
C LYS A 94 1.80 2.52 17.76
N ASN A 95 1.09 3.64 17.60
CA ASN A 95 1.64 4.96 17.36
C ASN A 95 2.61 5.00 16.16
N VAL A 96 2.21 4.35 15.05
CA VAL A 96 2.97 4.43 13.78
C VAL A 96 2.78 5.80 13.15
N CYS A 97 1.60 6.41 13.29
CA CYS A 97 1.35 7.77 12.87
C CYS A 97 0.69 8.55 14.01
N PRO A 98 1.37 9.55 14.61
CA PRO A 98 0.78 10.31 15.73
C PRO A 98 -0.39 11.20 15.30
N PHE A 99 -0.54 11.48 14.01
CA PHE A 99 -1.60 12.34 13.48
C PHE A 99 -2.93 11.61 13.30
N ALA A 100 -2.89 10.28 13.13
CA ALA A 100 -4.05 9.49 12.75
C ALA A 100 -5.20 9.55 13.78
N LYS A 101 -4.88 9.62 15.08
CA LYS A 101 -5.87 9.67 16.16
C LYS A 101 -6.80 10.90 16.07
N ASN A 102 -6.23 12.06 15.72
CA ASN A 102 -6.97 13.32 15.65
C ASN A 102 -7.91 13.29 14.45
N VAL A 103 -7.43 12.85 13.29
CA VAL A 103 -8.23 12.76 12.06
C VAL A 103 -9.34 11.71 12.19
N ARG A 104 -9.08 10.60 12.90
CA ARG A 104 -10.06 9.55 13.18
C ARG A 104 -11.21 10.01 14.10
N GLY A 105 -11.08 11.15 14.78
CA GLY A 105 -12.16 11.72 15.61
C GLY A 105 -12.09 11.37 17.10
N GLY A 106 -10.92 11.01 17.64
CA GLY A 106 -10.60 11.02 19.07
C GLY A 106 -11.61 10.33 20.00
N GLU A 107 -11.45 9.01 20.16
CA GLU A 107 -11.60 8.22 21.40
C GLU A 107 -11.00 6.82 21.08
N GLY A 108 -9.67 6.73 21.17
CA GLY A 108 -9.01 5.44 21.31
C GLY A 108 -9.03 5.10 22.80
N GLY A 109 -9.97 4.26 23.21
CA GLY A 109 -10.18 3.78 24.57
C GLY A 109 -11.21 2.66 24.51
N GLU A 110 -10.93 1.57 25.20
CA GLU A 110 -11.67 0.30 25.19
C GLU A 110 -13.20 0.45 25.23
N GLU A 111 -13.89 -0.37 24.43
CA GLU A 111 -15.24 -0.81 24.76
C GLU A 111 -15.14 -1.66 26.03
N GLU A 112 -15.05 -1.02 27.21
CA GLU A 112 -15.53 -1.64 28.43
C GLU A 112 -17.03 -1.36 28.51
N GLU A 113 -17.75 -2.45 28.35
CA GLU A 113 -19.15 -2.66 28.65
C GLU A 113 -19.47 -2.14 30.05
N GLU A 114 -20.03 -0.93 30.16
CA GLU A 114 -20.74 -0.55 31.37
C GLU A 114 -22.12 0.00 31.04
N VAL A 115 -23.10 -0.77 31.51
CA VAL A 115 -24.53 -0.52 31.48
C VAL A 115 -24.81 0.80 32.17
N LEU A 116 -25.23 1.83 31.42
CA LEU A 116 -26.20 2.78 31.93
C LEU A 116 -27.03 3.37 30.79
N GLU A 117 -28.19 2.75 30.64
CA GLU A 117 -29.38 3.27 29.98
C GLU A 117 -29.67 4.72 30.36
N ALA A 118 -30.35 5.43 29.45
CA ALA A 118 -30.85 6.81 29.55
C ALA A 118 -29.86 7.97 29.29
N LYS A 119 -29.61 8.23 27.99
CA LYS A 119 -29.75 9.58 27.37
C LYS A 119 -29.74 9.47 25.84
N LYS A 120 -30.90 9.11 25.28
CA LYS A 120 -31.26 9.35 23.87
C LYS A 120 -31.33 10.86 23.60
N LYS A 121 -30.17 11.52 23.48
CA LYS A 121 -30.02 12.72 22.64
C LYS A 121 -29.29 12.25 21.41
N LYS A 122 -29.87 12.48 20.21
CA LYS A 122 -29.30 12.16 18.90
C LYS A 122 -27.79 12.40 18.90
N LYS A 123 -27.00 11.33 19.10
CA LYS A 123 -25.53 11.37 19.05
C LYS A 123 -25.21 11.60 17.57
N LYS A 124 -25.08 12.87 17.17
CA LYS A 124 -24.59 13.25 15.83
C LYS A 124 -23.35 12.39 15.62
N LYS A 125 -23.38 11.50 14.62
CA LYS A 125 -22.28 10.59 14.30
C LYS A 125 -21.05 11.49 14.17
N LYS A 126 -20.09 11.40 15.10
CA LYS A 126 -18.90 12.25 15.09
C LYS A 126 -18.18 11.91 13.79
N GLN A 127 -18.24 12.82 12.84
CA GLN A 127 -17.75 12.57 11.48
C GLN A 127 -16.24 12.41 11.55
N THR A 128 -15.74 11.29 11.04
CA THR A 128 -14.30 11.02 11.00
C THR A 128 -13.72 11.70 9.77
N GLY A 129 -12.59 12.41 9.89
CA GLY A 129 -11.90 13.04 8.76
C GLY A 129 -11.21 12.05 7.81
N ILE A 130 -11.53 10.76 7.92
CA ILE A 130 -10.97 9.66 7.13
C ILE A 130 -12.11 9.06 6.30
N LYS A 131 -11.97 9.09 4.98
CA LYS A 131 -12.83 8.35 4.04
C LYS A 131 -12.09 7.07 3.64
N ILE A 132 -12.78 5.93 3.69
CA ILE A 132 -12.26 4.67 3.14
C ILE A 132 -13.07 4.37 1.90
N VAL A 133 -12.37 4.11 0.80
CA VAL A 133 -12.95 3.74 -0.48
C VAL A 133 -12.35 2.41 -0.88
N VAL A 134 -13.19 1.46 -1.26
CA VAL A 134 -12.74 0.15 -1.74
C VAL A 134 -13.15 0.01 -3.19
N SER A 135 -12.16 -0.14 -4.08
CA SER A 135 -12.41 -0.42 -5.50
C SER A 135 -12.49 -1.93 -5.74
N GLU A 136 -13.61 -2.39 -6.29
CA GLU A 136 -13.82 -3.80 -6.73
C GLU A 136 -13.43 -4.04 -8.18
N ARG A 137 -12.90 -3.01 -8.85
CA ARG A 137 -12.55 -3.08 -10.27
C ARG A 137 -11.47 -4.12 -10.49
N GLU A 138 -11.53 -4.79 -11.64
CA GLU A 138 -10.60 -5.86 -11.99
C GLU A 138 -9.57 -5.40 -13.03
N GLN A 139 -9.86 -4.33 -13.78
CA GLN A 139 -8.97 -3.73 -14.77
C GLN A 139 -8.26 -2.50 -14.20
N ILE A 140 -7.00 -2.31 -14.61
CA ILE A 140 -6.14 -1.22 -14.10
C ILE A 140 -6.68 0.17 -14.47
N GLU A 141 -7.26 0.31 -15.65
CA GLU A 141 -7.87 1.56 -16.13
C GLU A 141 -9.07 1.96 -15.27
N ASP A 142 -9.96 1.01 -14.96
CA ASP A 142 -11.12 1.24 -14.11
C ASP A 142 -10.72 1.61 -12.67
N VAL A 143 -9.66 0.97 -12.13
CA VAL A 143 -9.09 1.33 -10.82
C VAL A 143 -8.54 2.75 -10.85
N LEU A 144 -7.85 3.13 -11.92
CA LEU A 144 -7.31 4.48 -12.11
C LEU A 144 -8.44 5.52 -12.17
N GLU A 145 -9.52 5.26 -12.90
CA GLU A 145 -10.70 6.14 -12.95
C GLU A 145 -11.32 6.36 -11.58
N ASP A 146 -11.51 5.28 -10.80
CA ASP A 146 -12.00 5.37 -9.43
C ASP A 146 -11.03 6.19 -8.56
N PHE A 147 -9.72 6.00 -8.70
CA PHE A 147 -8.71 6.73 -7.94
C PHE A 147 -8.68 8.23 -8.30
N MET A 148 -8.77 8.56 -9.59
CA MET A 148 -8.80 9.96 -10.08
C MET A 148 -10.05 10.70 -9.59
N ARG A 149 -11.18 10.02 -9.43
CA ARG A 149 -12.38 10.61 -8.83
C ARG A 149 -12.12 11.03 -7.39
N GLU A 150 -11.50 10.16 -6.60
CA GLU A 150 -11.17 10.44 -5.19
C GLU A 150 -10.13 11.55 -5.04
N LEU A 151 -9.13 11.60 -5.93
CA LEU A 151 -8.16 12.71 -6.00
C LEU A 151 -8.82 14.07 -6.23
N LYS A 152 -9.83 14.12 -7.11
CA LYS A 152 -10.58 15.36 -7.36
C LYS A 152 -11.45 15.71 -6.17
N GLU A 153 -12.21 14.75 -5.65
CA GLU A 153 -13.14 14.97 -4.53
C GLU A 153 -12.43 15.53 -3.28
N ILE A 154 -11.29 14.96 -2.89
CA ILE A 154 -10.57 15.40 -1.69
C ILE A 154 -10.05 16.84 -1.80
N GLU A 155 -9.71 17.31 -3.01
CA GLU A 155 -9.25 18.67 -3.24
C GLU A 155 -10.39 19.70 -3.14
N TYR A 156 -11.58 19.36 -3.63
CA TYR A 156 -12.76 20.25 -3.61
C TYR A 156 -13.42 20.38 -2.24
N ASP A 157 -13.21 19.41 -1.36
CA ASP A 157 -13.75 19.38 0.00
C ASP A 157 -13.23 20.62 0.79
N SER A 158 -14.13 21.56 1.12
CA SER A 158 -13.85 22.89 1.71
C SER A 158 -13.20 22.83 3.11
N ASP A 159 -12.82 23.98 3.68
CA ASP A 159 -12.15 24.05 5.00
C ASP A 159 -13.12 23.98 6.21
N GLU A 160 -14.35 23.49 6.01
CA GLU A 160 -15.32 23.33 7.09
C GLU A 160 -15.01 22.14 8.02
N GLU A 161 -15.41 22.31 9.28
CA GLU A 161 -15.23 21.31 10.34
C GLU A 161 -16.12 20.08 10.08
N GLY A 162 -15.49 18.92 9.85
CA GLY A 162 -16.19 17.66 9.52
C GLY A 162 -15.93 17.11 8.12
N ILE A 163 -15.02 17.74 7.37
CA ILE A 163 -14.65 17.36 6.00
C ILE A 163 -13.58 16.26 5.95
N THR A 164 -13.55 15.52 4.84
CA THR A 164 -12.55 14.50 4.54
C THR A 164 -11.16 15.13 4.48
N LYS A 165 -10.30 14.78 5.44
CA LYS A 165 -8.89 15.22 5.44
C LYS A 165 -7.98 14.26 4.69
N THR A 166 -8.38 12.99 4.66
CA THR A 166 -7.60 11.91 4.01
C THR A 166 -8.51 10.82 3.45
N VAL A 167 -8.06 10.19 2.37
CA VAL A 167 -8.72 9.03 1.76
C VAL A 167 -7.78 7.83 1.82
N LEU A 168 -8.28 6.71 2.34
CA LEU A 168 -7.67 5.39 2.24
C LEU A 168 -8.32 4.66 1.06
N PHE A 169 -7.68 4.69 -0.09
CA PHE A 169 -8.14 4.02 -1.31
C PHE A 169 -7.60 2.60 -1.36
N VAL A 170 -8.44 1.63 -1.05
CA VAL A 170 -8.11 0.21 -0.99
C VAL A 170 -8.48 -0.45 -2.32
N ILE A 171 -7.55 -1.19 -2.91
CA ILE A 171 -7.80 -1.96 -4.12
C ILE A 171 -8.08 -3.41 -3.71
N SER A 172 -9.22 -3.94 -4.13
CA SER A 172 -9.59 -5.32 -3.82
C SER A 172 -8.53 -6.28 -4.36
N PRO A 173 -8.12 -7.31 -3.60
CA PRO A 173 -7.16 -8.33 -4.06
C PRO A 173 -7.70 -9.17 -5.23
N THR A 174 -8.92 -8.93 -5.68
CA THR A 174 -9.46 -9.54 -6.90
C THR A 174 -9.01 -8.87 -8.17
N CYS A 175 -8.48 -7.66 -8.07
CA CYS A 175 -7.69 -7.08 -9.13
C CYS A 175 -6.31 -7.73 -9.13
N GLU A 176 -5.95 -8.45 -10.19
CA GLU A 176 -4.78 -9.33 -10.16
C GLU A 176 -3.46 -8.56 -10.05
N PHE A 177 -3.35 -7.41 -10.73
CA PHE A 177 -2.10 -6.63 -10.78
C PHE A 177 -1.66 -6.14 -9.40
N VAL A 178 -2.58 -5.92 -8.47
CA VAL A 178 -2.23 -5.43 -7.12
C VAL A 178 -1.75 -6.53 -6.18
N ASN A 179 -1.82 -7.81 -6.57
CA ASN A 179 -1.29 -8.90 -5.75
C ASN A 179 0.23 -9.07 -5.93
N ASP A 180 0.78 -8.53 -7.02
CA ASP A 180 2.22 -8.45 -7.23
C ASP A 180 2.73 -7.07 -6.77
N PHE A 181 3.70 -7.07 -5.85
CA PHE A 181 4.17 -5.85 -5.22
C PHE A 181 4.81 -4.88 -6.21
N ASP A 182 5.61 -5.39 -7.16
CA ASP A 182 6.30 -4.56 -8.14
C ASP A 182 5.29 -3.91 -9.10
N SER A 183 4.31 -4.69 -9.59
CA SER A 183 3.22 -4.19 -10.45
C SER A 183 2.35 -3.13 -9.74
N PHE A 184 2.01 -3.33 -8.47
CA PHE A 184 1.33 -2.33 -7.66
C PHE A 184 2.16 -1.05 -7.49
N LEU A 185 3.47 -1.18 -7.27
CA LEU A 185 4.35 -0.05 -7.10
C LEU A 185 4.53 0.75 -8.40
N ASP A 186 4.62 0.07 -9.54
CA ASP A 186 4.64 0.72 -10.86
C ASP A 186 3.36 1.55 -11.09
N PHE A 187 2.20 1.02 -10.71
CA PHE A 187 0.94 1.77 -10.74
C PHE A 187 0.99 3.03 -9.84
N ALA A 188 1.49 2.89 -8.60
CA ALA A 188 1.66 4.03 -7.70
C ALA A 188 2.65 5.07 -8.25
N ASN A 189 3.71 4.62 -8.94
CA ASN A 189 4.69 5.49 -9.56
C ASN A 189 4.12 6.25 -10.76
N VAL A 190 3.23 5.65 -11.57
CA VAL A 190 2.53 6.39 -12.65
C VAL A 190 1.68 7.54 -12.08
N ILE A 191 1.14 7.37 -10.87
CA ILE A 191 0.36 8.40 -10.20
C ILE A 191 1.25 9.55 -9.71
N ASP A 192 2.28 9.27 -8.91
CA ASP A 192 3.10 10.30 -8.22
C ASP A 192 4.32 10.77 -9.04
N ASP A 193 4.86 9.92 -9.91
CA ASP A 193 6.10 10.18 -10.64
C ASP A 193 5.84 10.47 -12.12
N ALA A 194 6.15 11.70 -12.51
CA ALA A 194 6.41 12.07 -13.88
C ALA A 194 7.72 11.37 -14.29
N ALA A 195 7.62 10.16 -14.84
CA ALA A 195 8.77 9.32 -15.12
C ALA A 195 9.90 10.11 -15.84
N LEU A 196 11.05 10.23 -15.18
CA LEU A 196 12.31 10.60 -15.80
C LEU A 196 12.80 9.42 -16.65
N GLN A 197 12.49 9.41 -17.95
CA GLN A 197 13.19 8.55 -18.90
C GLN A 197 14.38 9.33 -19.49
N ASN A 198 15.59 8.79 -19.32
CA ASN A 198 16.82 9.27 -19.98
C ASN A 198 17.15 10.77 -19.74
N GLY A 199 16.81 11.31 -18.57
CA GLY A 199 17.14 12.70 -18.23
C GLY A 199 16.26 13.76 -18.92
N ASP A 200 15.21 13.34 -19.63
CA ASP A 200 14.24 14.24 -20.26
C ASP A 200 12.87 14.05 -19.58
N TYR A 201 12.32 15.12 -19.00
CA TYR A 201 11.00 15.14 -18.37
C TYR A 201 9.96 15.08 -19.50
N ARG A 202 9.36 13.91 -19.77
CA ARG A 202 8.43 13.74 -20.91
C ARG A 202 7.05 13.22 -20.57
N GLY A 203 6.75 12.95 -19.29
CA GLY A 203 5.41 12.60 -18.86
C GLY A 203 4.96 13.52 -17.74
N GLU A 204 3.73 14.02 -17.80
CA GLU A 204 3.03 14.57 -16.65
C GLU A 204 2.44 13.39 -15.87
N SER A 205 2.74 13.30 -14.56
CA SER A 205 2.10 12.29 -13.71
C SER A 205 0.59 12.53 -13.64
N VAL A 206 -0.19 11.56 -13.13
CA VAL A 206 -1.63 11.78 -12.91
C VAL A 206 -1.88 13.02 -12.03
N LEU A 207 -0.99 13.28 -11.06
CA LEU A 207 -1.07 14.48 -10.22
C LEU A 207 -0.75 15.77 -11.00
N ASP A 208 0.16 15.73 -11.96
CA ASP A 208 0.48 16.91 -12.79
C ASP A 208 -0.67 17.22 -13.74
N GLN A 209 -1.23 16.20 -14.40
CA GLN A 209 -2.36 16.34 -15.34
C GLN A 209 -3.63 16.89 -14.67
N LEU A 210 -3.80 16.62 -13.37
CA LEU A 210 -4.93 17.09 -12.59
C LEU A 210 -4.64 18.41 -11.83
N ASP A 211 -3.46 19.02 -12.00
CA ASP A 211 -3.00 20.18 -11.22
C ASP A 211 -3.09 19.95 -9.71
N LEU A 212 -2.80 18.72 -9.26
CA LEU A 212 -2.80 18.29 -7.85
C LEU A 212 -1.40 18.14 -7.28
N ARG A 213 -0.36 18.30 -8.10
CA ARG A 213 1.03 18.31 -7.66
C ARG A 213 1.27 19.42 -6.64
N GLY A 214 1.77 19.07 -5.47
CA GLY A 214 1.96 20.04 -4.37
C GLY A 214 0.69 20.34 -3.57
N LYS A 215 -0.47 19.81 -3.97
CA LYS A 215 -1.75 19.94 -3.24
C LYS A 215 -2.10 18.67 -2.48
N VAL A 216 -1.76 17.51 -3.04
CA VAL A 216 -1.95 16.20 -2.41
C VAL A 216 -0.66 15.38 -2.41
N GLN A 217 -0.54 14.46 -1.45
CA GLN A 217 0.48 13.43 -1.36
C GLN A 217 -0.19 12.06 -1.45
N VAL A 218 0.45 11.14 -2.19
CA VAL A 218 0.02 9.74 -2.29
C VAL A 218 1.07 8.87 -1.63
N VAL A 219 0.65 8.01 -0.70
CA VAL A 219 1.52 7.06 0.00
C VAL A 219 1.02 5.64 -0.24
N ALA A 220 1.91 4.77 -0.74
CA ALA A 220 1.59 3.38 -1.02
C ALA A 220 1.80 2.48 0.21
N PHE A 221 0.83 1.59 0.44
CA PHE A 221 0.88 0.51 1.42
C PHE A 221 0.53 -0.80 0.74
N HIS A 222 1.28 -1.86 1.04
CA HIS A 222 1.08 -3.17 0.44
C HIS A 222 1.36 -4.30 1.44
N PRO A 223 0.62 -5.43 1.44
CA PRO A 223 0.92 -6.56 2.33
C PRO A 223 2.38 -7.02 2.23
N ASP A 224 2.91 -7.04 1.01
CA ASP A 224 4.27 -7.46 0.69
C ASP A 224 5.27 -6.30 0.57
N PHE A 225 4.94 -5.11 1.11
CA PHE A 225 5.84 -3.96 1.07
C PHE A 225 7.23 -4.29 1.62
N VAL A 226 8.28 -3.86 0.91
CA VAL A 226 9.69 -3.96 1.30
C VAL A 226 10.39 -2.66 0.92
N PHE A 227 11.22 -2.13 1.82
CA PHE A 227 12.03 -0.95 1.52
C PHE A 227 13.19 -1.29 0.59
N ALA A 228 13.50 -0.35 -0.31
CA ALA A 228 14.64 -0.43 -1.19
C ALA A 228 15.95 -0.62 -0.41
N GLY A 229 16.68 -1.69 -0.75
CA GLY A 229 17.97 -2.00 -0.11
C GLY A 229 17.88 -2.62 1.27
N GLU A 230 16.67 -2.84 1.81
CA GLU A 230 16.48 -3.62 3.04
C GLU A 230 16.36 -5.12 2.76
N LYS A 231 16.59 -5.92 3.80
CA LYS A 231 16.45 -7.38 3.72
C LYS A 231 14.97 -7.76 3.65
N LEU A 232 14.67 -8.79 2.85
CA LEU A 232 13.33 -9.37 2.83
C LEU A 232 12.94 -9.82 4.24
N GLY A 233 11.79 -9.34 4.70
CA GLY A 233 11.28 -9.63 6.04
C GLY A 233 11.89 -8.81 7.16
N ASP A 234 12.55 -7.67 6.90
CA ASP A 234 12.83 -6.70 7.97
C ASP A 234 11.51 -6.23 8.61
N PRO A 235 11.34 -6.30 9.95
CA PRO A 235 10.16 -5.79 10.62
C PRO A 235 9.89 -4.30 10.34
N GLY A 236 10.92 -3.51 10.08
CA GLY A 236 10.82 -2.09 9.72
C GLY A 236 9.86 -1.83 8.56
N ALA A 237 9.79 -2.73 7.58
CA ALA A 237 8.87 -2.62 6.45
C ALA A 237 7.39 -2.60 6.86
N PHE A 238 7.04 -3.09 8.06
CA PHE A 238 5.66 -3.06 8.56
C PHE A 238 5.12 -1.64 8.79
N THR A 239 5.94 -0.60 8.81
CA THR A 239 5.47 0.79 8.80
C THR A 239 4.64 1.13 7.57
N ASN A 240 4.84 0.40 6.47
CA ASN A 240 4.19 0.58 5.19
C ASN A 240 3.46 -0.70 4.72
N LYS A 241 3.25 -1.68 5.61
CA LYS A 241 2.39 -2.84 5.33
C LYS A 241 0.96 -2.58 5.76
N SER A 242 0.03 -3.09 4.96
CA SER A 242 -1.42 -3.02 5.16
C SER A 242 -2.04 -4.39 4.86
N PRO A 243 -3.27 -4.69 5.36
CA PRO A 243 -3.93 -5.96 5.08
C PRO A 243 -4.27 -6.17 3.59
N TYR A 244 -4.47 -5.07 2.86
CA TYR A 244 -4.75 -5.04 1.42
C TYR A 244 -3.95 -3.93 0.74
N PRO A 245 -3.68 -4.03 -0.58
CA PRO A 245 -3.08 -2.95 -1.36
C PRO A 245 -3.88 -1.65 -1.20
N LEU A 246 -3.19 -0.58 -0.82
CA LEU A 246 -3.82 0.68 -0.42
C LEU A 246 -2.98 1.87 -0.87
N LEU A 247 -3.62 2.86 -1.47
CA LEU A 247 -3.07 4.19 -1.72
C LEU A 247 -3.72 5.19 -0.77
N HIS A 248 -2.89 5.88 0.00
CA HIS A 248 -3.33 6.87 0.98
C HIS A 248 -3.17 8.27 0.39
N ILE A 249 -4.29 8.97 0.22
CA ILE A 249 -4.34 10.33 -0.33
C ILE A 249 -4.43 11.33 0.82
N LEU A 250 -3.44 12.20 0.92
CA LEU A 250 -3.31 13.21 1.97
C LEU A 250 -3.31 14.60 1.36
N ARG A 251 -4.05 15.55 1.93
CA ARG A 251 -3.93 16.96 1.53
C ARG A 251 -2.65 17.56 2.11
N GLU A 252 -1.84 18.23 1.28
CA GLU A 252 -0.58 18.84 1.72
C GLU A 252 -0.80 19.93 2.78
N LYS A 253 -1.92 20.64 2.72
CA LYS A 253 -2.31 21.64 3.73
C LYS A 253 -2.49 21.04 5.13
N ASP A 254 -3.21 19.92 5.24
CA ASP A 254 -3.45 19.24 6.52
C ASP A 254 -2.17 18.60 7.05
N VAL A 255 -1.37 18.00 6.16
CA VAL A 255 -0.06 17.46 6.56
C VAL A 255 0.79 18.60 7.12
N THR A 256 0.94 19.71 6.39
CA THR A 256 1.75 20.86 6.83
C THR A 256 1.31 21.40 8.20
N GLU A 257 0.00 21.50 8.44
CA GLU A 257 -0.55 21.91 9.74
C GLU A 257 -0.22 20.91 10.86
N ALA A 258 -0.42 19.62 10.61
CA ALA A 258 -0.11 18.56 11.56
C ALA A 258 1.39 18.51 11.92
N VAL A 259 2.25 18.77 10.93
CA VAL A 259 3.70 18.85 11.10
C VAL A 259 4.10 20.03 11.98
N ARG A 260 3.55 21.22 11.72
CA ARG A 260 3.85 22.44 12.48
C ARG A 260 3.47 22.32 13.96
N SER A 261 2.46 21.51 14.27
CA SER A 261 1.96 21.33 15.63
C SER A 261 2.66 20.21 16.41
N HIS A 262 3.60 19.48 15.81
CA HIS A 262 4.26 18.34 16.46
C HIS A 262 5.76 18.59 16.68
N PRO A 263 6.28 18.35 17.91
CA PRO A 263 7.58 18.85 18.34
C PRO A 263 8.78 18.23 17.61
N ASP A 264 8.71 16.94 17.25
CA ASP A 264 9.80 16.26 16.56
C ASP A 264 9.31 15.35 15.43
N VAL A 265 9.07 16.03 14.32
CA VAL A 265 8.81 15.47 12.98
C VAL A 265 9.74 14.34 12.54
N LYS A 266 11.01 14.69 12.62
CA LYS A 266 12.07 14.06 11.84
C LYS A 266 12.48 12.72 12.45
N SER A 267 12.18 12.49 13.72
CA SER A 267 12.48 11.23 14.39
C SER A 267 11.40 10.15 14.20
N ILE A 268 10.16 10.51 13.85
CA ILE A 268 9.05 9.56 13.62
C ILE A 268 9.47 8.37 12.74
N PRO A 269 10.10 8.57 11.56
CA PRO A 269 10.41 7.47 10.66
C PRO A 269 11.31 6.42 11.33
N LYS A 270 12.37 6.89 11.98
CA LYS A 270 13.35 6.06 12.66
C LYS A 270 12.71 5.36 13.87
N ALA A 271 11.96 6.10 14.68
CA ALA A 271 11.28 5.56 15.86
C ALA A 271 10.25 4.48 15.49
N ASN A 272 9.55 4.63 14.36
CA ASN A 272 8.61 3.63 13.87
C ASN A 272 9.30 2.34 13.45
N VAL A 273 10.38 2.45 12.68
CA VAL A 273 11.17 1.30 12.24
C VAL A 273 11.74 0.55 13.44
N GLU A 274 12.33 1.27 14.40
CA GLU A 274 12.84 0.69 15.65
C GLU A 274 11.73 -0.01 16.43
N ARG A 275 10.57 0.63 16.60
CA ARG A 275 9.41 0.02 17.26
C ARG A 275 8.92 -1.25 16.55
N MET A 276 8.87 -1.27 15.22
CA MET A 276 8.47 -2.51 14.51
C MET A 276 9.48 -3.63 14.74
N ARG A 277 10.78 -3.31 14.79
CA ARG A 277 11.84 -4.27 15.11
C ARG A 277 11.73 -4.80 16.54
N GLU A 278 11.36 -3.96 17.50
CA GLU A 278 11.08 -4.37 18.89
C GLU A 278 9.89 -5.32 19.01
N ILE A 279 8.79 -5.06 18.29
CA ILE A 279 7.61 -5.94 18.28
C ILE A 279 7.94 -7.29 17.62
N GLY A 280 8.73 -7.25 16.55
CA GLY A 280 9.22 -8.43 15.85
C GLY A 280 8.23 -9.03 14.84
N ASN A 281 8.78 -9.78 13.88
CA ASN A 281 8.06 -10.28 12.71
C ASN A 281 6.86 -11.17 13.04
N GLU A 282 6.98 -12.08 14.00
CA GLU A 282 5.94 -13.07 14.28
C GLU A 282 4.65 -12.39 14.76
N SER A 283 4.76 -11.47 15.72
CA SER A 283 3.63 -10.72 16.26
C SER A 283 2.98 -9.83 15.20
N LEU A 284 3.80 -9.14 14.40
CA LEU A 284 3.33 -8.26 13.33
C LEU A 284 2.61 -9.02 12.21
N LYS A 285 3.17 -10.15 11.75
CA LYS A 285 2.54 -11.03 10.75
C LYS A 285 1.20 -11.56 11.25
N LYS A 286 1.18 -12.12 12.47
CA LYS A 286 -0.05 -12.66 13.07
C LYS A 286 -1.15 -11.60 13.15
N MET A 287 -0.80 -10.36 13.48
CA MET A 287 -1.74 -9.25 13.51
C MET A 287 -2.30 -8.93 12.11
N LEU A 288 -1.42 -8.79 11.12
CA LEU A 288 -1.85 -8.44 9.76
C LEU A 288 -2.66 -9.54 9.09
N ASP A 289 -2.25 -10.80 9.25
CA ASP A 289 -2.94 -11.97 8.69
C ASP A 289 -4.32 -12.14 9.33
N GLY A 290 -4.45 -11.92 10.64
CA GLY A 290 -5.72 -11.98 11.36
C GLY A 290 -6.75 -10.95 10.90
N LEU A 291 -6.31 -9.85 10.26
CA LEU A 291 -7.20 -8.84 9.69
C LEU A 291 -7.75 -9.26 8.32
N ARG A 292 -6.99 -10.03 7.53
CA ARG A 292 -7.42 -10.53 6.21
C ARG A 292 -8.44 -11.66 6.29
N SER A 293 -8.54 -12.32 7.45
CA SER A 293 -9.46 -13.43 7.72
C SER A 293 -10.84 -13.03 8.27
N LEU A 294 -11.17 -11.73 8.28
CA LEU A 294 -12.43 -11.17 8.80
C LEU A 294 -13.58 -11.19 7.79
#